data_AF-A0A257A1B8-F1
#
_entry.id   AF-A0A257A1B8-F1
#
_cell.length_a   1.000
_cell.length_b   1.000
_cell.length_c   1.000
_cell.angle_alpha   90.00
_cell.angle_beta   90.00
_cell.angle_gamma   90.00
#
_symmetry.space_group_name_H-M   'P 1'
#
loop_
_entity.id
_entity.type
_entity.pdbx_description
1 polymer ?
#
loop_
_entity_poly.entity_id
_entity_poly.type
_entity_poly.pdbx_seq_one_letter_code
_entity_poly.pdbx_strand_id
1 'polypeptide(L)'
;MEEKIDVICPQCGGVIDEKTLKCKSCGKKYTREEYEELKNEILLKRWLLGDEASILEEDKEALERWLEGDEEAFLGLMERKGRVEEAKEIEEKVKEAKREVKKEEVNVDKLIEENIKLKSLLDVEFSRREELEKEVEVLKEQIEKLKKEAVENLPEDIKELKRKELELREEIIKLESLKKKKMLENTAGVTGLVVSSKEMEEIKRAIKDGKIKELSEKITELMKELAEKDRIINEFRNELQIKEDEMKKLEEMLKYKEEELVRREEDIIYREKKIEAQMRQLQMMREEIGDMDEIALKRRLEDLQEEIKRKEEELRAKENYLRVKERELEAKMKGLVEQEVELAEEEIKIEIKERKVKTGTRRLDDLLFGGFPIGSNILVYGPPYSKKEVLVYSFIAEGLRKGVPAIWVLTDVTVDTIREEMEYVLPTYPQYEKMGLVYYIDAYS
;
A
#
# COMPACT_ATOMS: atom_id res chain seq x y z
N MET A 1 -12.91 -44.83 37.81
CA MET A 1 -14.29 -44.44 37.47
C MET A 1 -14.18 -43.58 36.24
N GLU A 2 -14.83 -43.93 35.12
CA GLU A 2 -14.77 -43.13 33.89
C GLU A 2 -15.43 -41.77 34.15
N GLU A 3 -14.65 -40.70 34.11
CA GLU A 3 -15.18 -39.33 34.22
C GLU A 3 -16.14 -39.07 33.07
N LYS A 4 -17.42 -38.80 33.40
CA LYS A 4 -18.39 -38.35 32.42
C LYS A 4 -18.03 -36.92 31.99
N ILE A 5 -17.73 -36.75 30.71
CA ILE A 5 -17.50 -35.45 30.10
C ILE A 5 -18.84 -34.94 29.59
N ASP A 6 -19.35 -33.87 30.21
CA ASP A 6 -20.57 -33.21 29.77
C ASP A 6 -20.28 -32.36 28.52
N VAL A 7 -20.84 -32.75 27.37
CA VAL A 7 -20.68 -32.02 26.10
C VAL A 7 -21.70 -30.88 26.04
N ILE A 8 -21.23 -29.66 25.82
CA ILE A 8 -22.03 -28.43 25.90
C ILE A 8 -22.53 -28.02 24.50
N CYS A 9 -23.81 -27.66 24.41
CA CYS A 9 -24.44 -27.13 23.19
C CYS A 9 -23.94 -25.72 22.85
N PRO A 10 -23.32 -25.48 21.67
CA PRO A 10 -22.77 -24.19 21.30
C PRO A 10 -23.82 -23.09 21.07
N GLN A 11 -25.10 -23.44 20.89
CA GLN A 11 -26.16 -22.44 20.66
C GLN A 11 -26.83 -21.93 21.93
N CYS A 12 -26.78 -22.66 23.04
CA CYS A 12 -27.50 -22.27 24.25
C CYS A 12 -26.81 -22.61 25.57
N GLY A 13 -25.63 -23.23 25.54
CA GLY A 13 -24.87 -23.60 26.74
C GLY A 13 -25.44 -24.79 27.53
N GLY A 14 -26.48 -25.47 27.05
CA GLY A 14 -27.07 -26.63 27.72
C GLY A 14 -26.34 -27.95 27.45
N VAL A 15 -26.38 -28.89 28.40
CA VAL A 15 -25.74 -30.22 28.25
C VAL A 15 -26.46 -31.07 27.20
N ILE A 16 -25.70 -31.65 26.27
CA ILE A 16 -26.19 -32.61 25.28
C ILE A 16 -26.16 -34.01 25.90
N ASP A 17 -27.27 -34.72 25.84
CA ASP A 17 -27.35 -36.08 26.39
C ASP A 17 -26.76 -37.10 25.40
N GLU A 18 -25.71 -37.81 25.80
CA GLU A 18 -24.95 -38.76 24.96
C GLU A 18 -25.82 -39.86 24.32
N LYS A 19 -26.95 -40.22 24.97
CA LYS A 19 -27.86 -41.26 24.47
C LYS A 19 -28.92 -40.73 23.53
N THR A 20 -29.41 -39.51 23.76
CA THR A 20 -30.51 -38.94 22.95
C THR A 20 -30.04 -37.96 21.89
N LEU A 21 -28.76 -37.55 21.96
CA LEU A 21 -28.12 -36.53 21.12
C LEU A 21 -28.94 -35.26 21.01
N LYS A 22 -29.70 -34.93 22.06
CA LYS A 22 -30.49 -33.72 22.17
C LYS A 22 -29.92 -32.86 23.28
N CYS A 23 -29.84 -31.55 23.01
CA CYS A 23 -29.57 -30.59 24.07
C CYS A 23 -30.77 -30.53 25.03
N LYS A 24 -30.50 -30.63 26.34
CA LYS A 24 -31.54 -30.57 27.38
C LYS A 24 -32.19 -29.19 27.49
N SER A 25 -31.49 -28.12 27.09
CA SER A 25 -31.99 -26.74 27.24
C SER A 25 -32.73 -26.22 26.02
N CYS A 26 -32.24 -26.46 24.79
CA CYS A 26 -32.90 -25.96 23.56
C CYS A 26 -33.59 -27.05 22.72
N GLY A 27 -33.46 -28.33 23.09
CA GLY A 27 -34.11 -29.45 22.39
C GLY A 27 -33.56 -29.78 21.00
N LYS A 28 -32.55 -29.05 20.52
CA LYS A 28 -31.89 -29.28 19.23
C LYS A 28 -31.22 -30.65 19.19
N LYS A 29 -31.42 -31.38 18.09
CA LYS A 29 -30.78 -32.68 17.82
C LYS A 29 -29.43 -32.46 17.14
N TYR A 30 -28.44 -33.20 17.60
CA TYR A 30 -27.09 -33.28 17.05
C TYR A 30 -26.88 -34.63 16.38
N THR A 31 -26.05 -34.69 15.34
CA THR A 31 -25.59 -35.96 14.79
C THR A 31 -24.54 -36.58 15.73
N ARG A 32 -24.25 -37.88 15.55
CA ARG A 32 -23.23 -38.57 16.35
C ARG A 32 -21.84 -37.97 16.08
N GLU A 33 -21.57 -37.62 14.82
CA GLU A 33 -20.33 -37.01 14.38
C GLU A 33 -20.14 -35.62 15.00
N GLU A 34 -21.17 -34.75 14.99
CA GLU A 34 -21.13 -33.44 15.64
C GLU A 34 -20.90 -33.54 17.16
N TYR A 35 -21.50 -34.53 17.82
CA TYR A 35 -21.28 -34.77 19.25
C TYR A 35 -19.85 -35.22 19.55
N GLU A 36 -19.28 -36.09 18.72
CA GLU A 36 -17.90 -36.56 18.87
C GLU A 36 -16.87 -35.47 18.57
N GLU A 37 -17.12 -34.60 17.59
CA GLU A 37 -16.27 -33.43 17.33
C GLU A 37 -16.26 -32.47 18.52
N LEU A 38 -17.43 -32.12 19.07
CA LEU A 38 -17.52 -31.27 20.27
C LEU A 38 -16.85 -31.92 21.48
N LYS A 39 -17.00 -33.24 21.65
CA LYS A 39 -16.32 -34.01 22.71
C LYS A 39 -14.80 -33.99 22.52
N ASN A 40 -14.33 -34.17 21.28
CA ASN A 40 -12.92 -34.14 20.93
C ASN A 40 -12.32 -32.75 21.10
N GLU A 41 -13.06 -31.68 20.81
CA GLU A 41 -12.62 -30.30 21.03
C GLU A 41 -12.47 -29.98 22.53
N ILE A 42 -13.39 -30.47 23.38
CA ILE A 42 -13.28 -30.37 24.85
C ILE A 42 -12.07 -31.16 25.36
N LEU A 43 -11.86 -32.38 24.84
CA LEU A 43 -10.70 -33.21 25.17
C LEU A 43 -9.38 -32.57 24.71
N LEU A 44 -9.35 -31.97 23.52
CA LEU A 44 -8.20 -31.24 22.98
C LEU A 44 -7.90 -29.99 23.80
N LYS A 45 -8.92 -29.23 24.22
CA LYS A 45 -8.73 -28.09 25.13
C LYS A 45 -8.20 -28.54 26.50
N ARG A 46 -8.69 -29.67 27.02
CA ARG A 46 -8.19 -30.28 28.26
C ARG A 46 -6.74 -30.77 28.12
N TRP A 47 -6.37 -31.28 26.94
CA TRP A 47 -5.02 -31.78 26.65
C TRP A 47 -4.01 -30.66 26.36
N LEU A 48 -4.42 -29.62 25.61
CA LEU A 48 -3.60 -28.44 25.27
C LEU A 48 -3.27 -27.57 26.50
N LEU A 49 -4.16 -27.54 27.49
CA LEU A 49 -3.93 -26.81 28.74
C LEU A 49 -3.04 -27.60 29.72
N GLY A 50 -2.76 -28.89 29.46
CA GLY A 50 -1.86 -29.74 30.22
C GLY A 50 -2.33 -30.04 31.65
N ASP A 51 -1.98 -31.23 32.16
CA ASP A 51 -2.09 -31.60 33.58
C ASP A 51 -1.03 -30.88 34.46
N GLU A 52 -0.78 -29.59 34.21
CA GLU A 52 0.04 -28.69 35.04
C GLU A 52 -0.80 -27.57 35.65
N ALA A 53 -2.04 -27.90 36.02
CA ALA A 53 -2.82 -27.15 36.99
C ALA A 53 -3.15 -28.08 38.16
N SER A 54 -2.13 -28.44 38.94
CA SER A 54 -2.32 -28.97 40.30
C SER A 54 -2.77 -27.84 41.24
N ILE A 55 -3.94 -27.28 40.96
CA ILE A 55 -4.80 -26.78 42.03
C ILE A 55 -5.44 -28.06 42.58
N LEU A 56 -4.92 -28.55 43.71
CA LEU A 56 -5.47 -29.69 44.43
C LEU A 56 -6.99 -29.50 44.55
N GLU A 57 -7.80 -30.53 44.31
CA GLU A 57 -9.26 -30.46 44.49
C GLU A 57 -9.66 -29.84 45.84
N GLU A 58 -8.81 -30.04 46.87
CA GLU A 58 -8.92 -29.42 48.20
C GLU A 58 -8.84 -27.88 48.19
N ASP A 59 -8.04 -27.28 47.31
CA ASP A 59 -7.91 -25.82 47.16
C ASP A 59 -9.16 -25.22 46.52
N LYS A 60 -9.77 -25.95 45.58
CA LYS A 60 -11.02 -25.57 44.93
C LYS A 60 -12.19 -25.70 45.91
N GLU A 61 -12.23 -26.77 46.69
CA GLU A 61 -13.22 -26.97 47.77
C GLU A 61 -13.11 -25.87 48.84
N ALA A 62 -11.90 -25.46 49.21
CA ALA A 62 -11.70 -24.39 50.18
C ALA A 62 -12.16 -23.02 49.65
N LEU A 63 -11.95 -22.74 48.36
CA LEU A 63 -12.44 -21.52 47.70
C LEU A 63 -13.96 -21.52 47.50
N GLU A 64 -14.57 -22.68 47.20
CA GLU A 64 -16.02 -22.83 47.10
C GLU A 64 -16.70 -22.64 48.47
N ARG A 65 -16.15 -23.22 49.54
CA ARG A 65 -16.65 -23.01 50.92
C ARG A 65 -16.50 -21.56 51.38
N TRP A 66 -15.44 -20.88 50.94
CA TRP A 66 -15.29 -19.45 51.20
C TRP A 66 -16.33 -18.59 50.47
N LEU A 67 -16.64 -18.90 49.22
CA LEU A 67 -17.72 -18.25 48.46
C LEU A 67 -19.09 -18.50 49.10
N GLU A 68 -19.28 -19.62 49.80
CA GLU A 68 -20.47 -19.93 50.60
C GLU A 68 -20.47 -19.27 52.00
N GLY A 69 -19.39 -18.59 52.39
CA GLY A 69 -19.30 -17.75 53.58
C GLY A 69 -18.42 -18.27 54.72
N ASP A 70 -17.66 -19.36 54.52
CA ASP A 70 -16.71 -19.91 55.49
C ASP A 70 -15.32 -19.25 55.36
N GLU A 71 -15.06 -18.23 56.18
CA GLU A 71 -13.81 -17.45 56.13
C GLU A 71 -12.57 -18.22 56.60
N GLU A 72 -12.74 -19.28 57.41
CA GLU A 72 -11.63 -20.08 57.92
C GLU A 72 -11.02 -20.97 56.82
N ALA A 73 -11.82 -21.39 55.83
CA ALA A 73 -11.37 -22.18 54.69
C ALA A 73 -10.37 -21.44 53.80
N PHE A 74 -10.59 -20.14 53.57
CA PHE A 74 -9.69 -19.29 52.78
C PHE A 74 -8.39 -18.95 53.52
N LEU A 75 -8.47 -18.71 54.82
CA LEU A 75 -7.28 -18.45 55.65
C LEU A 75 -6.38 -19.70 55.72
N GLY A 76 -6.96 -20.88 55.93
CA GLY A 76 -6.22 -22.15 55.94
C GLY A 76 -5.57 -22.52 54.59
N LEU A 77 -6.15 -22.06 53.47
CA LEU A 77 -5.56 -22.18 52.13
C LEU A 77 -4.36 -21.24 51.96
N MET A 78 -4.49 -19.98 52.38
CA MET A 78 -3.44 -18.97 52.27
C MET A 78 -2.25 -19.25 53.19
N GLU A 79 -2.47 -19.84 54.36
CA GLU A 79 -1.42 -20.32 55.26
C GLU A 79 -0.63 -21.48 54.66
N ARG A 80 -1.30 -22.47 54.04
CA ARG A 80 -0.64 -23.58 53.33
C ARG A 80 0.22 -23.11 52.15
N LYS A 81 -0.17 -22.00 51.51
CA LYS A 81 0.60 -21.37 50.41
C LYS A 81 1.65 -20.36 50.89
N GLY A 82 1.85 -20.21 52.20
CA GLY A 82 2.90 -19.35 52.78
C GLY A 82 2.62 -17.84 52.67
N ARG A 83 1.37 -17.43 52.40
CA ARG A 83 0.96 -16.04 52.14
C ARG A 83 0.16 -15.45 53.32
N VAL A 84 0.71 -15.57 54.53
CA VAL A 84 0.01 -15.27 55.80
C VAL A 84 -0.23 -13.76 56.00
N GLU A 85 0.69 -12.90 55.56
CA GLU A 85 0.55 -11.44 55.72
C GLU A 85 -0.54 -10.87 54.79
N GLU A 86 -0.60 -11.32 53.54
CA GLU A 86 -1.63 -10.92 52.59
C GLU A 86 -3.02 -11.43 52.99
N ALA A 87 -3.10 -12.62 53.61
CA ALA A 87 -4.34 -13.16 54.14
C ALA A 87 -4.93 -12.26 55.24
N LYS A 88 -4.09 -11.73 56.14
CA LYS A 88 -4.50 -10.78 57.20
C LYS A 88 -4.94 -9.43 56.62
N GLU A 89 -4.25 -8.95 55.59
CA GLU A 89 -4.61 -7.70 54.91
C GLU A 89 -5.95 -7.83 54.17
N ILE A 90 -6.20 -8.98 53.54
CA ILE A 90 -7.49 -9.31 52.92
C ILE A 90 -8.59 -9.45 53.99
N GLU A 91 -8.29 -10.05 55.14
CA GLU A 91 -9.25 -10.18 56.25
C GLU A 91 -9.65 -8.81 56.82
N GLU A 92 -8.70 -7.88 56.98
CA GLU A 92 -9.00 -6.49 57.36
C GLU A 92 -9.86 -5.80 56.31
N LYS A 93 -9.50 -5.90 55.02
CA LYS A 93 -10.27 -5.30 53.91
C LYS A 93 -11.67 -5.90 53.77
N VAL A 94 -11.83 -7.20 54.03
CA VAL A 94 -13.15 -7.88 54.04
C VAL A 94 -13.97 -7.44 55.25
N LYS A 95 -13.36 -7.26 56.43
CA LYS A 95 -14.04 -6.70 57.61
C LYS A 95 -14.44 -5.24 57.40
N GLU A 96 -13.62 -4.45 56.72
CA GLU A 96 -13.94 -3.08 56.32
C GLU A 96 -15.09 -3.05 55.30
N ALA A 97 -15.01 -3.88 54.25
CA ALA A 97 -16.07 -4.02 53.25
C ALA A 97 -17.38 -4.54 53.88
N LYS A 98 -17.35 -5.50 54.80
CA LYS A 98 -18.55 -5.97 55.53
C LYS A 98 -19.14 -4.90 56.45
N ARG A 99 -18.33 -4.00 56.99
CA ARG A 99 -18.80 -2.82 57.75
C ARG A 99 -19.45 -1.78 56.84
N GLU A 100 -18.97 -1.63 55.61
CA GLU A 100 -19.57 -0.77 54.59
C GLU A 100 -20.86 -1.36 53.99
N VAL A 101 -20.90 -2.68 53.75
CA VAL A 101 -22.06 -3.42 53.21
C VAL A 101 -23.25 -3.45 54.17
N LYS A 102 -23.04 -3.30 55.49
CA LYS A 102 -24.15 -3.15 56.46
C LYS A 102 -24.99 -1.87 56.28
N LYS A 103 -24.62 -0.97 55.36
CA LYS A 103 -25.35 0.30 55.15
C LYS A 103 -26.24 0.35 53.90
N GLU A 104 -26.13 -0.56 52.94
CA GLU A 104 -27.03 -0.62 51.79
C GLU A 104 -27.30 -2.09 51.39
N GLU A 105 -28.56 -2.50 51.38
CA GLU A 105 -28.99 -3.81 50.86
C GLU A 105 -28.71 -3.88 49.35
N VAL A 106 -27.50 -4.30 48.98
CA VAL A 106 -27.19 -4.66 47.60
C VAL A 106 -27.85 -6.01 47.32
N ASN A 107 -28.87 -5.99 46.46
CA ASN A 107 -29.59 -7.19 46.04
C ASN A 107 -28.72 -7.98 45.04
N VAL A 108 -27.93 -8.92 45.58
CA VAL A 108 -26.97 -9.76 44.84
C VAL A 108 -27.65 -10.51 43.68
N ASP A 109 -28.91 -10.92 43.83
CA ASP A 109 -29.66 -11.63 42.79
C ASP A 109 -29.90 -10.77 41.53
N LYS A 110 -30.12 -9.46 41.70
CA LYS A 110 -30.25 -8.53 40.57
C LYS A 110 -28.94 -8.32 39.82
N LEU A 111 -27.81 -8.27 40.54
CA LEU A 111 -26.48 -8.16 39.92
C LEU A 111 -26.09 -9.44 39.17
N ILE A 112 -26.52 -10.60 39.67
CA ILE A 112 -26.35 -11.88 38.98
C ILE A 112 -27.20 -11.91 37.70
N GLU A 113 -28.47 -11.47 37.75
CA GLU A 113 -29.31 -11.35 36.56
C GLU A 113 -28.73 -10.38 35.51
N GLU A 114 -28.20 -9.23 35.93
CA GLU A 114 -27.54 -8.27 35.04
C GLU A 114 -26.26 -8.83 34.42
N ASN A 115 -25.44 -9.56 35.19
CA ASN A 115 -24.25 -10.23 34.67
C ASN A 115 -24.59 -11.31 33.64
N ILE A 116 -25.64 -12.10 33.89
CA ILE A 116 -26.10 -13.13 32.95
C ILE A 116 -26.61 -12.48 31.65
N LYS A 117 -27.34 -11.35 31.74
CA LYS A 117 -27.79 -10.57 30.58
C LYS A 117 -26.62 -9.96 29.80
N LEU A 118 -25.61 -9.42 30.49
CA LEU A 118 -24.42 -8.87 29.84
C LEU A 118 -23.61 -9.96 29.14
N LYS A 119 -23.48 -11.13 29.76
CA LYS A 119 -22.78 -12.27 29.17
C LYS A 119 -23.48 -12.79 27.91
N SER A 120 -24.81 -12.91 27.94
CA SER A 120 -25.56 -13.34 26.75
C SER A 120 -25.53 -12.30 25.63
N LEU A 121 -25.56 -11.00 25.94
CA LEU A 121 -25.36 -9.93 24.95
C LEU A 121 -23.96 -9.99 24.34
N LEU A 122 -22.94 -10.27 25.14
CA LEU A 122 -21.56 -10.41 24.68
C LEU A 122 -21.40 -11.61 23.74
N ASP A 123 -21.99 -12.76 24.08
CA ASP A 123 -21.97 -13.96 23.23
C ASP A 123 -22.64 -13.71 21.86
N VAL A 124 -23.72 -12.92 21.84
CA VAL A 124 -24.40 -12.52 20.59
C VAL A 124 -23.51 -11.60 19.75
N GLU A 125 -22.83 -10.63 20.37
CA GLU A 125 -21.91 -9.73 19.65
C GLU A 125 -20.66 -10.48 19.14
N PHE A 126 -20.14 -11.47 19.88
CA PHE A 126 -19.07 -12.34 19.39
C PHE A 126 -19.51 -13.17 18.18
N SER A 127 -20.68 -13.78 18.25
CA SER A 127 -21.24 -14.56 17.12
C SER A 127 -21.41 -13.68 15.88
N ARG A 128 -21.94 -12.46 16.06
CA ARG A 128 -22.08 -11.47 14.98
C ARG A 128 -20.74 -11.02 14.41
N ARG A 129 -19.71 -10.89 15.24
CA ARG A 129 -18.36 -10.54 14.82
C ARG A 129 -17.74 -11.65 13.98
N GLU A 130 -17.91 -12.91 14.36
CA GLU A 130 -17.44 -14.06 13.57
C GLU A 130 -18.12 -14.14 12.20
N GLU A 131 -19.43 -13.86 12.13
CA GLU A 131 -20.16 -13.79 10.86
C GLU A 131 -19.60 -12.68 9.95
N LEU A 132 -19.37 -11.48 10.51
CA LEU A 132 -18.78 -10.36 9.78
C LEU A 132 -17.34 -10.66 9.32
N GLU A 133 -16.54 -11.36 10.12
CA GLU A 133 -15.17 -11.74 9.75
C GLU A 133 -15.16 -12.69 8.54
N LYS A 134 -16.10 -13.64 8.48
CA LYS A 134 -16.29 -14.52 7.31
C LYS A 134 -16.72 -13.75 6.06
N GLU A 135 -17.65 -12.79 6.20
CA GLU A 135 -18.07 -11.94 5.07
C GLU A 135 -16.91 -11.10 4.52
N VAL A 136 -16.07 -10.54 5.41
CA VAL A 136 -14.88 -9.79 5.01
C VAL A 136 -13.90 -10.66 4.24
N GLU A 137 -13.74 -11.93 4.60
CA GLU A 137 -12.84 -12.86 3.91
C GLU A 137 -13.33 -13.18 2.49
N VAL A 138 -14.64 -13.42 2.32
CA VAL A 138 -15.25 -13.60 1.00
C VAL A 138 -15.08 -12.36 0.11
N LEU A 139 -15.29 -11.16 0.68
CA LEU A 139 -15.11 -9.91 -0.06
C LEU A 139 -13.65 -9.68 -0.50
N LYS A 140 -12.68 -10.05 0.34
CA LYS A 140 -11.25 -9.97 -0.04
C LYS A 140 -10.93 -10.86 -1.24
N GLU A 141 -11.45 -12.08 -1.28
CA GLU A 141 -11.26 -12.97 -2.42
C GLU A 141 -11.88 -12.42 -3.71
N GLN A 142 -13.07 -11.81 -3.62
CA GLN A 142 -13.73 -11.18 -4.77
C GLN A 142 -12.93 -9.99 -5.29
N ILE A 143 -12.41 -9.13 -4.39
CA ILE A 143 -11.56 -8.00 -4.75
C ILE A 143 -10.30 -8.47 -5.49
N GLU A 144 -9.64 -9.53 -5.01
CA GLU A 144 -8.46 -10.08 -5.68
C GLU A 144 -8.75 -10.62 -7.08
N LYS A 145 -9.91 -11.26 -7.28
CA LYS A 145 -10.34 -11.70 -8.63
C LYS A 145 -10.54 -10.51 -9.56
N LEU A 146 -11.29 -9.49 -9.11
CA LEU A 146 -11.57 -8.30 -9.90
C LEU A 146 -10.29 -7.53 -10.28
N LYS A 147 -9.30 -7.46 -9.37
CA LYS A 147 -7.99 -6.86 -9.69
C LYS A 147 -7.27 -7.58 -10.81
N LYS A 148 -7.26 -8.92 -10.80
CA LYS A 148 -6.59 -9.72 -11.82
C LYS A 148 -7.25 -9.51 -13.19
N GLU A 149 -8.59 -9.58 -13.23
CA GLU A 149 -9.37 -9.34 -14.45
C GLU A 149 -9.15 -7.92 -15.01
N ALA A 150 -9.06 -6.92 -14.14
CA ALA A 150 -8.80 -5.53 -14.55
C ALA A 150 -7.41 -5.31 -15.18
N VAL A 151 -6.42 -6.16 -14.87
CA VAL A 151 -5.04 -6.03 -15.37
C VAL A 151 -4.78 -6.93 -16.58
N GLU A 152 -5.42 -8.08 -16.69
CA GLU A 152 -5.07 -9.12 -17.67
C GLU A 152 -5.17 -8.66 -19.13
N ASN A 153 -6.23 -7.90 -19.47
CA ASN A 153 -6.54 -7.47 -20.83
C ASN A 153 -5.84 -6.17 -21.27
N LEU A 154 -4.96 -5.61 -20.45
CA LEU A 154 -4.29 -4.34 -20.75
C LEU A 154 -2.92 -4.54 -21.45
N PRO A 155 -2.47 -3.57 -22.26
CA PRO A 155 -1.09 -3.50 -22.75
C PRO A 155 -0.07 -3.43 -21.61
N GLU A 156 1.15 -3.90 -21.86
CA GLU A 156 2.17 -4.15 -20.82
C GLU A 156 2.64 -2.87 -20.10
N ASP A 157 2.69 -1.76 -20.84
CA ASP A 157 2.97 -0.41 -20.35
C ASP A 157 1.85 0.15 -19.46
N ILE A 158 0.59 -0.20 -19.74
CA ILE A 158 -0.56 0.21 -18.90
C ILE A 158 -0.74 -0.72 -17.70
N LYS A 159 -0.40 -2.01 -17.84
CA LYS A 159 -0.45 -3.00 -16.76
C LYS A 159 0.36 -2.57 -15.54
N GLU A 160 1.54 -2.00 -15.75
CA GLU A 160 2.39 -1.52 -14.65
C GLU A 160 1.78 -0.30 -13.95
N LEU A 161 1.25 0.67 -14.71
CA LEU A 161 0.60 1.86 -14.17
C LEU A 161 -0.69 1.51 -13.41
N LYS A 162 -1.50 0.60 -13.94
CA LYS A 162 -2.75 0.14 -13.31
C LYS A 162 -2.48 -0.61 -12.01
N ARG A 163 -1.42 -1.41 -11.94
CA ARG A 163 -0.99 -2.07 -10.68
C ARG A 163 -0.62 -1.04 -9.62
N LYS A 164 0.19 -0.04 -9.97
CA LYS A 164 0.56 1.05 -9.06
C LYS A 164 -0.64 1.86 -8.58
N GLU A 165 -1.62 2.14 -9.45
CA GLU A 165 -2.88 2.80 -9.08
C GLU A 165 -3.67 1.98 -8.04
N LEU A 166 -3.80 0.67 -8.27
CA LEU A 166 -4.52 -0.23 -7.36
C LEU A 166 -3.82 -0.34 -6.00
N GLU A 167 -2.49 -0.46 -5.98
CA GLU A 167 -1.70 -0.50 -4.75
C GLU A 167 -1.85 0.79 -3.94
N LEU A 168 -1.73 1.96 -4.58
CA LEU A 168 -1.92 3.26 -3.91
C LEU A 168 -3.34 3.44 -3.38
N ARG A 169 -4.36 2.98 -4.10
CA ARG A 169 -5.74 2.97 -3.61
C ARG A 169 -5.90 2.14 -2.34
N GLU A 170 -5.25 0.99 -2.26
CA GLU A 170 -5.27 0.18 -1.03
C GLU A 170 -4.58 0.86 0.13
N GLU A 171 -3.42 1.49 -0.11
CA GLU A 171 -2.70 2.25 0.91
C GLU A 171 -3.58 3.38 1.48
N ILE A 172 -4.28 4.11 0.62
CA ILE A 172 -5.18 5.20 1.03
C ILE A 172 -6.35 4.66 1.86
N ILE A 173 -6.99 3.58 1.43
CA ILE A 173 -8.08 2.95 2.19
C ILE A 173 -7.59 2.50 3.57
N LYS A 174 -6.39 1.93 3.66
CA LYS A 174 -5.77 1.52 4.94
C LYS A 174 -5.53 2.74 5.82
N LEU A 175 -4.92 3.81 5.30
CA LEU A 175 -4.65 5.04 6.04
C LEU A 175 -5.95 5.72 6.52
N GLU A 176 -6.99 5.78 5.68
CA GLU A 176 -8.31 6.28 6.05
C GLU A 176 -8.93 5.47 7.20
N SER A 177 -8.81 4.14 7.15
CA SER A 177 -9.33 3.26 8.19
C SER A 177 -8.60 3.48 9.53
N LEU A 178 -7.27 3.62 9.51
CA LEU A 178 -6.46 3.90 10.68
C LEU A 178 -6.78 5.27 11.27
N LYS A 179 -6.92 6.29 10.43
CA LYS A 179 -7.34 7.63 10.83
C LYS A 179 -8.73 7.62 11.46
N LYS A 180 -9.71 6.93 10.86
CA LYS A 180 -11.06 6.76 11.42
C LYS A 180 -11.01 6.05 12.77
N LYS A 181 -10.21 4.99 12.92
CA LYS A 181 -10.02 4.29 14.19
C LYS A 181 -9.44 5.21 15.27
N LYS A 182 -8.42 6.00 14.94
CA LYS A 182 -7.81 6.98 15.87
C LYS A 182 -8.77 8.12 16.24
N MET A 183 -9.58 8.59 15.28
CA MET A 183 -10.65 9.55 15.54
C MET A 183 -11.73 8.97 16.46
N LEU A 184 -12.11 7.70 16.26
CA LEU A 184 -13.08 7.00 17.10
C LEU A 184 -12.55 6.77 18.52
N GLU A 185 -11.25 6.44 18.68
CA GLU A 185 -10.58 6.38 19.99
C GLU A 185 -10.64 7.74 20.72
N ASN A 186 -10.54 8.85 19.98
CA ASN A 186 -10.71 10.20 20.54
C ASN A 186 -12.16 10.52 20.88
N THR A 187 -13.12 10.21 19.99
CA THR A 187 -14.53 10.49 20.26
C THR A 187 -15.10 9.55 21.30
N ALA A 188 -14.67 8.29 21.43
CA ALA A 188 -15.10 7.41 22.52
C ALA A 188 -14.75 8.00 23.89
N GLY A 189 -13.66 8.75 23.99
CA GLY A 189 -13.33 9.54 25.19
C GLY A 189 -14.13 10.85 25.37
N VAL A 190 -14.81 11.34 24.32
CA VAL A 190 -15.54 12.63 24.33
C VAL A 190 -17.07 12.44 24.33
N THR A 191 -17.61 11.46 23.60
CA THR A 191 -19.02 11.03 23.62
C THR A 191 -19.28 10.00 24.70
N GLY A 192 -18.25 9.28 25.15
CA GLY A 192 -18.24 8.59 26.43
C GLY A 192 -18.01 9.57 27.57
N LEU A 193 -18.89 10.55 27.73
CA LEU A 193 -19.02 11.32 28.98
C LEU A 193 -19.65 10.43 30.08
N VAL A 194 -19.19 9.19 30.17
CA VAL A 194 -19.07 8.49 31.43
C VAL A 194 -17.63 8.75 31.84
N VAL A 195 -17.37 9.98 32.30
CA VAL A 195 -16.39 10.13 33.38
C VAL A 195 -16.82 9.07 34.38
N SER A 196 -15.95 8.10 34.71
CA SER A 196 -16.35 7.05 35.63
C SER A 196 -16.94 7.73 36.87
N SER A 197 -18.04 7.20 37.43
CA SER A 197 -18.70 7.82 38.59
C SER A 197 -17.69 8.18 39.69
N LYS A 198 -16.61 7.38 39.80
CA LYS A 198 -15.41 7.63 40.60
C LYS A 198 -14.63 8.88 40.23
N GLU A 199 -14.21 9.07 38.97
CA GLU A 199 -13.44 10.26 38.55
C GLU A 199 -14.27 11.55 38.70
N MET A 200 -15.59 11.48 38.48
CA MET A 200 -16.46 12.64 38.64
C MET A 200 -16.69 12.97 40.12
N GLU A 201 -16.69 11.97 41.01
CA GLU A 201 -16.71 12.15 42.47
C GLU A 201 -15.37 12.64 43.02
N GLU A 202 -14.24 12.21 42.44
CA GLU A 202 -12.91 12.73 42.78
C GLU A 202 -12.76 14.20 42.37
N ILE A 203 -13.22 14.58 41.19
CA ILE A 203 -13.23 15.97 40.73
C ILE A 203 -14.15 16.82 41.63
N LYS A 204 -15.35 16.33 41.97
CA LYS A 204 -16.26 17.02 42.91
C LYS A 204 -15.69 17.14 44.33
N ARG A 205 -14.95 16.14 44.82
CA ARG A 205 -14.23 16.18 46.10
C ARG A 205 -13.07 17.19 46.05
N ALA A 206 -12.24 17.14 45.02
CA ALA A 206 -11.11 18.07 44.85
C ALA A 206 -11.57 19.54 44.73
N ILE A 207 -12.72 19.79 44.09
CA ILE A 207 -13.35 21.12 44.03
C ILE A 207 -13.85 21.54 45.42
N LYS A 208 -14.48 20.63 46.18
CA LYS A 208 -14.94 20.90 47.56
C LYS A 208 -13.79 21.16 48.54
N ASP A 209 -12.66 20.49 48.37
CA ASP A 209 -11.50 20.57 49.26
C ASP A 209 -10.52 21.72 48.90
N GLY A 210 -10.85 22.55 47.91
CA GLY A 210 -10.03 23.70 47.51
C GLY A 210 -8.71 23.32 46.82
N LYS A 211 -8.59 22.08 46.33
CA LYS A 211 -7.39 21.54 45.67
C LYS A 211 -7.29 21.93 44.19
N ILE A 212 -7.32 23.24 43.93
CA ILE A 212 -7.28 23.80 42.56
C ILE A 212 -5.99 23.41 41.83
N LYS A 213 -4.87 23.21 42.55
CA LYS A 213 -3.58 22.80 41.96
C LYS A 213 -3.61 21.40 41.36
N GLU A 214 -4.12 20.39 42.08
CA GLU A 214 -4.22 19.00 41.58
C GLU A 214 -5.14 18.92 40.34
N LEU A 215 -6.22 19.71 40.32
CA LEU A 215 -7.11 19.81 39.16
C LEU A 215 -6.43 20.50 37.97
N SER A 216 -5.66 21.57 38.22
CA SER A 216 -4.91 22.25 37.15
C SER A 216 -3.83 21.36 36.54
N GLU A 217 -3.17 20.52 37.34
CA GLU A 217 -2.16 19.56 36.86
C GLU A 217 -2.81 18.48 36.00
N LYS A 218 -3.91 17.86 36.45
CA LYS A 218 -4.68 16.89 35.65
C LYS A 218 -5.21 17.49 34.35
N ILE A 219 -5.69 18.73 34.35
CA ILE A 219 -6.11 19.43 33.12
C ILE A 219 -4.92 19.62 32.18
N THR A 220 -3.76 20.04 32.67
CA THR A 220 -2.57 20.20 31.82
C THR A 220 -2.06 18.87 31.24
N GLU A 221 -2.21 17.78 31.97
CA GLU A 221 -1.83 16.43 31.52
C GLU A 221 -2.77 15.95 30.41
N LEU A 222 -4.09 16.05 30.62
CA LEU A 222 -5.09 15.74 29.58
C LEU A 222 -4.95 16.63 28.34
N MET A 223 -4.60 17.91 28.50
CA MET A 223 -4.35 18.81 27.36
C MET A 223 -3.10 18.40 26.57
N LYS A 224 -2.06 17.87 27.22
CA LYS A 224 -0.87 17.33 26.54
C LYS A 224 -1.20 16.07 25.76
N GLU A 225 -1.94 15.14 26.35
CA GLU A 225 -2.39 13.92 25.67
C GLU A 225 -3.29 14.23 24.46
N LEU A 226 -4.23 15.17 24.59
CA LEU A 226 -5.07 15.60 23.49
C LEU A 226 -4.25 16.21 22.35
N ALA A 227 -3.28 17.07 22.68
CA ALA A 227 -2.39 17.69 21.70
C ALA A 227 -1.50 16.67 20.98
N GLU A 228 -1.04 15.62 21.67
CA GLU A 228 -0.26 14.54 21.07
C GLU A 228 -1.11 13.69 20.11
N LYS A 229 -2.35 13.38 20.47
CA LYS A 229 -3.29 12.68 19.57
C LYS A 229 -3.68 13.54 18.36
N ASP A 230 -3.86 14.84 18.53
CA ASP A 230 -4.11 15.77 17.42
C ASP A 230 -2.92 15.88 16.46
N ARG A 231 -1.68 15.80 16.96
CA ARG A 231 -0.48 15.73 16.11
C ARG A 231 -0.50 14.50 15.22
N ILE A 232 -0.75 13.33 15.80
CA ILE A 232 -0.83 12.06 15.06
C ILE A 232 -1.93 12.10 13.98
N ILE A 233 -3.09 12.68 14.29
CA ILE A 233 -4.18 12.84 13.31
C ILE A 233 -3.77 13.76 12.15
N ASN A 234 -3.02 14.83 12.45
CA ASN A 234 -2.53 15.75 11.43
C ASN A 234 -1.42 15.12 10.57
N GLU A 235 -0.55 14.29 11.15
CA GLU A 235 0.44 13.49 10.39
C GLU A 235 -0.25 12.56 9.39
N PHE A 236 -1.24 11.77 9.85
CA PHE A 236 -2.03 10.93 8.96
C PHE A 236 -2.79 11.74 7.89
N ARG A 237 -3.26 12.95 8.22
CA ARG A 237 -3.93 13.83 7.24
C ARG A 237 -2.96 14.28 6.14
N ASN A 238 -1.74 14.65 6.51
CA ASN A 238 -0.71 15.08 5.55
C ASN A 238 -0.27 13.91 4.66
N GLU A 239 -0.09 12.73 5.24
CA GLU A 239 0.27 11.52 4.47
C GLU A 239 -0.83 11.14 3.48
N LEU A 240 -2.10 11.20 3.89
CA LEU A 240 -3.25 11.00 3.01
C LEU A 240 -3.25 11.98 1.84
N GLN A 241 -2.97 13.26 2.10
CA GLN A 241 -2.92 14.28 1.06
C GLN A 241 -1.80 14.02 0.04
N ILE A 242 -0.62 13.61 0.50
CA ILE A 242 0.50 13.26 -0.39
C ILE A 242 0.11 12.09 -1.30
N LYS A 243 -0.48 11.04 -0.71
CA LYS A 243 -0.90 9.84 -1.44
C LYS A 243 -2.05 10.12 -2.42
N GLU A 244 -3.02 10.96 -2.04
CA GLU A 244 -4.09 11.42 -2.92
C GLU A 244 -3.53 12.19 -4.14
N ASP A 245 -2.53 13.05 -3.93
CA ASP A 245 -1.89 13.79 -5.02
C ASP A 245 -1.02 12.89 -5.92
N GLU A 246 -0.40 11.84 -5.37
CA GLU A 246 0.25 10.77 -6.16
C GLU A 246 -0.78 10.00 -7.01
N MET A 247 -1.94 9.66 -6.43
CA MET A 247 -3.01 8.98 -7.17
C MET A 247 -3.50 9.84 -8.34
N LYS A 248 -3.76 11.14 -8.13
CA LYS A 248 -4.22 12.03 -9.22
C LYS A 248 -3.25 12.07 -10.39
N LYS A 249 -1.94 12.14 -10.12
CA LYS A 249 -0.91 12.12 -11.18
C LYS A 249 -0.93 10.82 -11.98
N LEU A 250 -1.12 9.67 -11.31
CA LEU A 250 -1.25 8.38 -11.99
C LEU A 250 -2.53 8.28 -12.81
N GLU A 251 -3.65 8.79 -12.30
CA GLU A 251 -4.92 8.84 -13.03
C GLU A 251 -4.81 9.71 -14.29
N GLU A 252 -4.12 10.85 -14.23
CA GLU A 252 -3.86 11.69 -15.40
C GLU A 252 -2.96 10.98 -16.43
N MET A 253 -1.91 10.28 -15.97
CA MET A 253 -1.04 9.50 -16.86
C MET A 253 -1.77 8.34 -17.54
N LEU A 254 -2.62 7.62 -16.79
CA LEU A 254 -3.45 6.55 -17.33
C LEU A 254 -4.43 7.08 -18.36
N LYS A 255 -5.11 8.19 -18.08
CA LYS A 255 -6.04 8.82 -19.01
C LYS A 255 -5.37 9.22 -20.32
N TYR A 256 -4.19 9.83 -20.26
CA TYR A 256 -3.43 10.17 -21.47
C TYR A 256 -3.08 8.92 -22.29
N LYS A 257 -2.68 7.83 -21.62
CA LYS A 257 -2.34 6.56 -22.27
C LYS A 257 -3.57 5.86 -22.89
N GLU A 258 -4.71 5.90 -22.21
CA GLU A 258 -5.99 5.41 -22.75
C GLU A 258 -6.39 6.18 -24.00
N GLU A 259 -6.30 7.51 -23.98
CA GLU A 259 -6.56 8.35 -25.17
C GLU A 259 -5.58 8.06 -26.32
N GLU A 260 -4.32 7.77 -26.02
CA GLU A 260 -3.31 7.37 -27.02
C GLU A 260 -3.68 6.03 -27.68
N LEU A 261 -4.14 5.04 -26.89
CA LEU A 261 -4.59 3.76 -27.41
C LEU A 261 -5.83 3.89 -28.28
N VAL A 262 -6.82 4.68 -27.87
CA VAL A 262 -8.04 4.90 -28.67
C VAL A 262 -7.67 5.47 -30.04
N ARG A 263 -6.76 6.45 -30.11
CA ARG A 263 -6.29 6.98 -31.41
C ARG A 263 -5.60 5.91 -32.26
N ARG A 264 -4.79 5.05 -31.64
CA ARG A 264 -4.14 3.93 -32.35
C ARG A 264 -5.15 2.91 -32.86
N GLU A 265 -6.17 2.58 -32.08
CA GLU A 265 -7.27 1.70 -32.49
C GLU A 265 -8.04 2.30 -33.67
N GLU A 266 -8.39 3.58 -33.62
CA GLU A 266 -9.03 4.30 -34.72
C GLU A 266 -8.18 4.27 -36.00
N ASP A 267 -6.87 4.47 -35.88
CA ASP A 267 -5.92 4.38 -36.99
C ASP A 267 -5.83 2.96 -37.58
N ILE A 268 -5.83 1.93 -36.73
CA ILE A 268 -5.84 0.53 -37.16
C ILE A 268 -7.13 0.22 -37.90
N ILE A 269 -8.29 0.58 -37.35
CA ILE A 269 -9.60 0.40 -37.99
C ILE A 269 -9.64 1.10 -39.35
N TYR A 270 -9.08 2.31 -39.44
CA TYR A 270 -9.00 3.03 -40.71
C TYR A 270 -8.14 2.26 -41.74
N ARG A 271 -6.99 1.74 -41.31
CA ARG A 271 -6.10 0.93 -42.17
C ARG A 271 -6.76 -0.38 -42.59
N GLU A 272 -7.43 -1.08 -41.69
CA GLU A 272 -8.17 -2.31 -41.98
C GLU A 272 -9.26 -2.05 -43.02
N LYS A 273 -10.10 -1.02 -42.82
CA LYS A 273 -11.12 -0.63 -43.82
C LYS A 273 -10.51 -0.32 -45.18
N LYS A 274 -9.35 0.34 -45.20
CA LYS A 274 -8.62 0.64 -46.44
C LYS A 274 -8.12 -0.63 -47.13
N ILE A 275 -7.56 -1.58 -46.37
CA ILE A 275 -7.08 -2.86 -46.89
C ILE A 275 -8.26 -3.70 -47.40
N GLU A 276 -9.37 -3.77 -46.66
CA GLU A 276 -10.58 -4.46 -47.11
C GLU A 276 -11.12 -3.89 -48.41
N ALA A 277 -11.16 -2.55 -48.54
CA ALA A 277 -11.58 -1.90 -49.77
C ALA A 277 -10.65 -2.27 -50.95
N GLN A 278 -9.34 -2.28 -50.72
CA GLN A 278 -8.35 -2.71 -51.71
C GLN A 278 -8.50 -4.20 -52.08
N MET A 279 -8.73 -5.07 -51.09
CA MET A 279 -8.96 -6.51 -51.32
C MET A 279 -10.23 -6.75 -52.15
N ARG A 280 -11.32 -6.04 -51.84
CA ARG A 280 -12.55 -6.11 -52.66
C ARG A 280 -12.31 -5.63 -54.09
N GLN A 281 -11.58 -4.53 -54.28
CA GLN A 281 -11.20 -4.05 -55.61
C GLN A 281 -10.36 -5.08 -56.38
N LEU A 282 -9.38 -5.70 -55.72
CA LEU A 282 -8.56 -6.76 -56.32
C LEU A 282 -9.39 -8.00 -56.66
N GLN A 283 -10.37 -8.35 -55.83
CA GLN A 283 -11.28 -9.47 -56.10
C GLN A 283 -12.19 -9.20 -57.30
N MET A 284 -12.79 -8.01 -57.38
CA MET A 284 -13.58 -7.60 -58.56
C MET A 284 -12.72 -7.57 -59.83
N MET A 285 -11.50 -7.05 -59.76
CA MET A 285 -10.56 -7.09 -60.90
C MET A 285 -10.18 -8.52 -61.28
N ARG A 286 -10.04 -9.44 -60.32
CA ARG A 286 -9.75 -10.86 -60.57
C ARG A 286 -10.91 -11.56 -61.28
N GLU A 287 -12.15 -11.22 -60.92
CA GLU A 287 -13.36 -11.72 -61.59
C GLU A 287 -13.47 -11.16 -63.02
N GLU A 288 -13.19 -9.87 -63.23
CA GLU A 288 -13.14 -9.25 -64.57
C GLU A 288 -12.06 -9.90 -65.48
N ILE A 289 -10.92 -10.32 -64.92
CA ILE A 289 -9.84 -10.98 -65.68
C ILE A 289 -10.26 -12.37 -66.18
N GLY A 290 -11.24 -13.02 -65.55
CA GLY A 290 -11.75 -14.33 -65.98
C GLY A 290 -12.52 -14.32 -67.30
N ASP A 291 -13.11 -13.17 -67.66
CA ASP A 291 -13.99 -12.99 -68.83
C ASP A 291 -13.35 -12.17 -69.97
N MET A 292 -12.06 -11.81 -69.86
CA MET A 292 -11.41 -10.86 -70.78
C MET A 292 -10.52 -11.54 -71.82
N ASP A 293 -10.68 -11.15 -73.07
CA ASP A 293 -9.82 -11.59 -74.18
C ASP A 293 -8.35 -11.17 -73.97
N GLU A 294 -7.41 -11.93 -74.54
CA GLU A 294 -5.95 -11.76 -74.40
C GLU A 294 -5.45 -10.33 -74.76
N ILE A 295 -6.20 -9.62 -75.62
CA ILE A 295 -5.94 -8.23 -76.03
C ILE A 295 -6.33 -7.24 -74.91
N ALA A 296 -7.41 -7.51 -74.19
CA ALA A 296 -7.86 -6.68 -73.07
C ALA A 296 -6.93 -6.83 -71.86
N LEU A 297 -6.39 -8.04 -71.62
CA LEU A 297 -5.35 -8.26 -70.61
C LEU A 297 -4.06 -7.48 -70.90
N LYS A 298 -3.61 -7.44 -72.16
CA LYS A 298 -2.39 -6.70 -72.54
C LYS A 298 -2.55 -5.19 -72.32
N ARG A 299 -3.69 -4.61 -72.68
CA ARG A 299 -3.98 -3.19 -72.41
C ARG A 299 -4.05 -2.89 -70.91
N ARG A 300 -4.70 -3.75 -70.12
CA ARG A 300 -4.78 -3.59 -68.66
C ARG A 300 -3.41 -3.72 -67.99
N LEU A 301 -2.53 -4.59 -68.52
CA LEU A 301 -1.14 -4.69 -68.07
C LEU A 301 -0.34 -3.42 -68.36
N GLU A 302 -0.52 -2.81 -69.53
CA GLU A 302 0.10 -1.53 -69.89
C GLU A 302 -0.41 -0.40 -68.97
N ASP A 303 -1.72 -0.31 -68.74
CA ASP A 303 -2.32 0.68 -67.83
C ASP A 303 -1.82 0.52 -66.39
N LEU A 304 -1.74 -0.72 -65.88
CA LEU A 304 -1.22 -1.01 -64.54
C LEU A 304 0.27 -0.73 -64.42
N GLN A 305 1.06 -1.01 -65.46
CA GLN A 305 2.48 -0.65 -65.49
C GLN A 305 2.67 0.86 -65.42
N GLU A 306 1.83 1.63 -66.12
CA GLU A 306 1.85 3.08 -66.09
C GLU A 306 1.42 3.63 -64.72
N GLU A 307 0.42 3.00 -64.08
CA GLU A 307 -0.01 3.37 -62.73
C GLU A 307 1.04 3.06 -61.65
N ILE A 308 1.72 1.90 -61.74
CA ILE A 308 2.84 1.54 -60.87
C ILE A 308 3.97 2.56 -61.03
N LYS A 309 4.35 2.88 -62.27
CA LYS A 309 5.41 3.86 -62.53
C LYS A 309 5.07 5.24 -61.95
N ARG A 310 3.80 5.66 -62.06
CA ARG A 310 3.33 6.92 -61.47
C ARG A 310 3.38 6.91 -59.94
N LYS A 311 3.02 5.79 -59.30
CA LYS A 311 3.12 5.63 -57.84
C LYS A 311 4.56 5.56 -57.35
N GLU A 312 5.46 4.91 -58.11
CA GLU A 312 6.89 4.91 -57.82
C GLU A 312 7.50 6.31 -57.91
N GLU A 313 7.11 7.10 -58.91
CA GLU A 313 7.52 8.51 -59.04
C GLU A 313 7.01 9.36 -57.87
N GLU A 314 5.76 9.16 -57.44
CA GLU A 314 5.18 9.84 -56.27
C GLU A 314 5.91 9.45 -54.97
N LEU A 315 6.23 8.17 -54.79
CA LEU A 315 7.01 7.70 -53.63
C LEU A 315 8.41 8.28 -53.63
N ARG A 316 9.12 8.27 -54.77
CA ARG A 316 10.44 8.90 -54.90
C ARG A 316 10.40 10.39 -54.60
N ALA A 317 9.35 11.09 -55.01
CA ALA A 317 9.16 12.50 -54.68
C ALA A 317 8.98 12.71 -53.17
N LYS A 318 8.18 11.86 -52.50
CA LYS A 318 7.99 11.90 -51.05
C LYS A 318 9.27 11.57 -50.27
N GLU A 319 10.01 10.54 -50.69
CA GLU A 319 11.30 10.19 -50.09
C GLU A 319 12.32 11.32 -50.22
N ASN A 320 12.42 11.94 -51.40
CA ASN A 320 13.29 13.10 -51.61
C ASN A 320 12.87 14.29 -50.75
N TYR A 321 11.58 14.55 -50.60
CA TYR A 321 11.07 15.60 -49.72
C TYR A 321 11.41 15.34 -48.26
N LEU A 322 11.19 14.11 -47.76
CA LEU A 322 11.54 13.71 -46.41
C LEU A 322 13.03 13.86 -46.15
N ARG A 323 13.87 13.39 -47.08
CA ARG A 323 15.33 13.49 -46.97
C ARG A 323 15.83 14.93 -46.94
N VAL A 324 15.24 15.83 -47.73
CA VAL A 324 15.58 17.27 -47.69
C VAL A 324 15.15 17.86 -46.35
N LYS A 325 13.96 17.50 -45.86
CA LYS A 325 13.44 18.00 -44.59
C LYS A 325 14.24 17.50 -43.39
N GLU A 326 14.69 16.25 -43.41
CA GLU A 326 15.62 15.70 -42.41
C GLU A 326 16.92 16.51 -42.36
N ARG A 327 17.54 16.78 -43.52
CA ARG A 327 18.75 17.61 -43.58
C ARG A 327 18.52 19.03 -43.07
N GLU A 328 17.36 19.61 -43.36
CA GLU A 328 17.01 20.95 -42.86
C GLU A 328 16.87 20.95 -41.32
N LEU A 329 16.24 19.92 -40.76
CA LEU A 329 16.11 19.74 -39.31
C LEU A 329 17.48 19.52 -38.65
N GLU A 330 18.33 18.66 -39.23
CA GLU A 330 19.70 18.45 -38.74
C GLU A 330 20.51 19.75 -38.75
N ALA A 331 20.41 20.56 -39.82
CA ALA A 331 21.09 21.84 -39.91
C ALA A 331 20.60 22.84 -38.86
N LYS A 332 19.28 22.90 -38.60
CA LYS A 332 18.70 23.73 -37.53
C LYS A 332 19.17 23.29 -36.16
N MET A 333 19.19 21.98 -35.89
CA MET A 333 19.69 21.44 -34.62
C MET A 333 21.16 21.77 -34.42
N LYS A 334 21.98 21.61 -35.46
CA LYS A 334 23.41 21.99 -35.39
C LYS A 334 23.59 23.47 -35.08
N GLY A 335 22.83 24.35 -35.72
CA GLY A 335 22.88 25.79 -35.46
C GLY A 335 22.47 26.15 -34.02
N LEU A 336 21.46 25.47 -33.45
CA LEU A 336 21.07 25.65 -32.05
C LEU A 336 22.18 25.21 -31.09
N VAL A 337 22.82 24.07 -31.36
CA VAL A 337 23.94 23.58 -30.56
C VAL A 337 25.13 24.54 -30.61
N GLU A 338 25.49 25.05 -31.80
CA GLU A 338 26.56 26.04 -31.95
C GLU A 338 26.25 27.33 -31.16
N GLN A 339 24.99 27.79 -31.17
CA GLN A 339 24.55 28.95 -30.37
C GLN A 339 24.57 28.68 -28.85
N GLU A 340 24.14 27.50 -28.41
CA GLU A 340 24.18 27.11 -26.99
C GLU A 340 25.63 27.09 -26.47
N VAL A 341 26.55 26.56 -27.26
CA VAL A 341 27.99 26.53 -26.93
C VAL A 341 28.57 27.94 -26.85
N GLU A 342 28.26 28.83 -27.80
CA GLU A 342 28.74 30.22 -27.77
C GLU A 342 28.28 30.98 -26.51
N LEU A 343 27.00 30.84 -26.14
CA LEU A 343 26.46 31.48 -24.93
C LEU A 343 27.11 30.92 -23.65
N ALA A 344 27.47 29.65 -23.65
CA ALA A 344 28.09 28.98 -22.52
C ALA A 344 29.58 29.31 -22.33
N GLU A 345 30.28 29.87 -23.32
CA GLU A 345 31.66 30.34 -23.16
C GLU A 345 31.79 31.41 -22.06
N GLU A 346 30.74 32.24 -21.90
CA GLU A 346 30.70 33.25 -20.84
C GLU A 346 30.54 32.61 -19.46
N GLU A 347 29.75 31.54 -19.35
CA GLU A 347 29.60 30.78 -18.11
C GLU A 347 30.90 30.07 -17.70
N ILE A 348 31.60 29.47 -18.66
CA ILE A 348 32.90 28.82 -18.41
C ILE A 348 33.90 29.81 -17.81
N LYS A 349 33.95 31.05 -18.31
CA LYS A 349 34.85 32.09 -17.78
C LYS A 349 34.58 32.40 -16.31
N ILE A 350 33.31 32.39 -15.90
CA ILE A 350 32.90 32.59 -14.51
C ILE A 350 33.29 31.37 -13.67
N GLU A 351 33.02 30.16 -14.14
CA GLU A 351 33.35 28.89 -13.45
C GLU A 351 34.85 28.70 -13.24
N ILE A 352 35.68 29.06 -14.22
CA ILE A 352 37.15 29.08 -14.09
C ILE A 352 37.59 30.07 -13.02
N LYS A 353 36.96 31.24 -12.94
CA LYS A 353 37.27 32.27 -11.94
C LYS A 353 36.89 31.82 -10.53
N GLU A 354 35.77 31.13 -10.38
CA GLU A 354 35.28 30.60 -9.11
C GLU A 354 35.88 29.25 -8.73
N ARG A 355 36.63 28.62 -9.65
CA ARG A 355 37.22 27.28 -9.52
C ARG A 355 36.19 26.19 -9.19
N LYS A 356 34.95 26.35 -9.64
CA LYS A 356 33.87 25.36 -9.47
C LYS A 356 33.10 25.15 -10.76
N VAL A 357 32.69 23.92 -11.03
CA VAL A 357 31.89 23.51 -12.19
C VAL A 357 30.53 23.00 -11.73
N LYS A 358 29.47 23.42 -12.41
CA LYS A 358 28.12 22.92 -12.15
C LYS A 358 28.02 21.42 -12.46
N THR A 359 27.19 20.71 -11.69
CA THR A 359 26.99 19.26 -11.81
C THR A 359 25.88 18.89 -12.79
N GLY A 360 25.22 19.86 -13.43
CA GLY A 360 24.01 19.66 -14.26
C GLY A 360 22.72 19.51 -13.45
N THR A 361 22.80 19.50 -12.11
CA THR A 361 21.64 19.39 -11.22
C THR A 361 21.66 20.54 -10.22
N ARG A 362 20.80 21.54 -10.45
CA ARG A 362 20.75 22.77 -9.63
C ARG A 362 20.70 22.50 -8.12
N ARG A 363 19.90 21.53 -7.69
CA ARG A 363 19.75 21.20 -6.27
C ARG A 363 21.03 20.61 -5.67
N LEU A 364 21.81 19.87 -6.47
CA LEU A 364 23.11 19.35 -6.03
C LEU A 364 24.16 20.45 -6.02
N ASP A 365 24.14 21.36 -7.00
CA ASP A 365 25.01 22.55 -7.01
C ASP A 365 24.81 23.41 -5.76
N ASP A 366 23.57 23.64 -5.35
CA ASP A 366 23.22 24.38 -4.14
C ASP A 366 23.80 23.71 -2.87
N LEU A 367 23.70 22.38 -2.79
CA LEU A 367 24.26 21.60 -1.67
C LEU A 367 25.80 21.60 -1.65
N LEU A 368 26.43 21.70 -2.82
CA LEU A 368 27.89 21.75 -2.98
C LEU A 368 28.45 23.19 -2.99
N PHE A 369 27.60 24.18 -2.67
CA PHE A 369 27.94 25.60 -2.67
C PHE A 369 28.49 26.08 -4.03
N GLY A 370 27.84 25.70 -5.12
CA GLY A 370 28.22 26.07 -6.50
C GLY A 370 28.92 24.97 -7.30
N GLY A 371 28.72 23.70 -6.93
CA GLY A 371 29.17 22.55 -7.72
C GLY A 371 30.55 21.99 -7.35
N PHE A 372 31.13 21.19 -8.24
CA PHE A 372 32.37 20.47 -8.00
C PHE A 372 33.62 21.37 -8.15
N PRO A 373 34.64 21.23 -7.29
CA PRO A 373 35.87 22.00 -7.44
C PRO A 373 36.70 21.56 -8.65
N ILE A 374 37.19 22.52 -9.44
CA ILE A 374 38.05 22.24 -10.61
C ILE A 374 39.37 21.60 -10.16
N GLY A 375 39.78 20.54 -10.84
CA GLY A 375 41.01 19.79 -10.54
C GLY A 375 40.86 18.79 -9.39
N SER A 376 39.62 18.50 -8.96
CA SER A 376 39.33 17.46 -7.97
C SER A 376 38.94 16.13 -8.63
N ASN A 377 39.19 15.03 -7.92
CA ASN A 377 38.72 13.71 -8.32
C ASN A 377 37.44 13.40 -7.56
N ILE A 378 36.37 13.07 -8.31
CA ILE A 378 35.05 12.79 -7.75
C ILE A 378 34.81 11.29 -7.85
N LEU A 379 34.45 10.66 -6.72
CA LEU A 379 34.06 9.27 -6.67
C LEU A 379 32.57 9.17 -6.34
N VAL A 380 31.80 8.58 -7.24
CA VAL A 380 30.37 8.32 -7.01
C VAL A 380 30.19 6.89 -6.52
N TYR A 381 29.76 6.73 -5.26
CA TYR A 381 29.58 5.42 -4.61
C TYR A 381 28.17 5.26 -4.01
N GLY A 382 27.71 4.01 -3.87
CA GLY A 382 26.39 3.68 -3.34
C GLY A 382 25.97 2.24 -3.66
N PRO A 383 24.76 1.81 -3.27
CA PRO A 383 24.25 0.49 -3.57
C PRO A 383 23.85 0.34 -5.06
N PRO A 384 23.77 -0.89 -5.58
CA PRO A 384 23.23 -1.14 -6.92
C PRO A 384 21.80 -0.61 -7.05
N TYR A 385 21.35 -0.34 -8.28
CA TYR A 385 20.02 0.24 -8.59
C TYR A 385 19.78 1.67 -8.05
N SER A 386 20.81 2.35 -7.55
CA SER A 386 20.72 3.76 -7.13
C SER A 386 20.82 4.76 -8.30
N LYS A 387 20.93 4.27 -9.55
CA LYS A 387 21.05 5.08 -10.77
C LYS A 387 22.16 6.13 -10.70
N LYS A 388 23.35 5.73 -10.23
CA LYS A 388 24.51 6.63 -10.09
C LYS A 388 24.97 7.15 -11.44
N GLU A 389 24.79 6.34 -12.46
CA GLU A 389 25.11 6.60 -13.86
C GLU A 389 24.38 7.87 -14.33
N VAL A 390 23.15 8.09 -13.88
CA VAL A 390 22.36 9.31 -14.20
C VAL A 390 23.04 10.58 -13.71
N LEU A 391 23.74 10.54 -12.57
CA LEU A 391 24.52 11.69 -12.09
C LEU A 391 25.71 11.98 -13.02
N VAL A 392 26.36 10.93 -13.51
CA VAL A 392 27.47 11.03 -14.46
C VAL A 392 26.99 11.57 -15.81
N TYR A 393 25.84 11.08 -16.30
CA TYR A 393 25.22 11.55 -17.54
C TYR A 393 24.81 13.02 -17.46
N SER A 394 24.21 13.43 -16.35
CA SER A 394 23.83 14.84 -16.13
C SER A 394 25.06 15.76 -16.11
N PHE A 395 26.14 15.33 -15.46
CA PHE A 395 27.39 16.10 -15.43
C PHE A 395 28.02 16.23 -16.82
N ILE A 396 28.08 15.15 -17.59
CA ILE A 396 28.64 15.17 -18.94
C ILE A 396 27.75 15.95 -19.89
N ALA A 397 26.43 15.82 -19.79
CA ALA A 397 25.50 16.61 -20.59
C ALA A 397 25.67 18.12 -20.34
N GLU A 398 25.85 18.53 -19.07
CA GLU A 398 26.14 19.92 -18.72
C GLU A 398 27.49 20.39 -19.28
N GLY A 399 28.52 19.54 -19.23
CA GLY A 399 29.82 19.84 -19.85
C GLY A 399 29.73 20.01 -21.38
N LEU A 400 29.00 19.12 -22.04
CA LEU A 400 28.82 19.13 -23.50
C LEU A 400 28.01 20.33 -23.98
N ARG A 401 26.94 20.71 -23.26
CA ARG A 401 26.19 21.96 -23.53
C ARG A 401 27.09 23.19 -23.51
N LYS A 402 28.13 23.15 -22.68
CA LYS A 402 29.12 24.22 -22.58
C LYS A 402 30.26 24.10 -23.60
N GLY A 403 30.24 23.09 -24.47
CA GLY A 403 31.31 22.83 -25.43
C GLY A 403 32.59 22.28 -24.80
N VAL A 404 32.54 21.79 -23.57
CA VAL A 404 33.69 21.15 -22.91
C VAL A 404 33.80 19.71 -23.42
N PRO A 405 34.95 19.29 -23.95
CA PRO A 405 35.11 17.94 -24.43
C PRO A 405 35.13 16.93 -23.28
N ALA A 406 34.50 15.78 -23.50
CA ALA A 406 34.39 14.70 -22.53
C ALA A 406 35.04 13.41 -23.06
N ILE A 407 35.65 12.64 -22.15
CA ILE A 407 36.22 11.33 -22.46
C ILE A 407 35.50 10.28 -21.62
N TRP A 408 34.89 9.32 -22.29
CA TRP A 408 34.33 8.13 -21.69
C TRP A 408 35.37 7.02 -21.66
N VAL A 409 35.61 6.44 -20.48
CA VAL A 409 36.41 5.22 -20.35
C VAL A 409 35.47 4.12 -19.91
N LEU A 410 35.15 3.22 -20.84
CA LEU A 410 34.12 2.20 -20.65
C LEU A 410 34.77 0.88 -20.28
N THR A 411 34.32 0.27 -19.19
CA THR A 411 34.88 -0.99 -18.67
C THR A 411 33.87 -2.13 -18.58
N ASP A 412 32.58 -1.80 -18.64
CA ASP A 412 31.46 -2.69 -18.32
C ASP A 412 30.31 -2.59 -19.33
N VAL A 413 30.30 -1.55 -20.17
CA VAL A 413 29.25 -1.26 -21.16
C VAL A 413 29.87 -0.91 -22.51
N THR A 414 29.13 -1.13 -23.59
CA THR A 414 29.57 -0.80 -24.96
C THR A 414 29.30 0.67 -25.29
N VAL A 415 29.99 1.16 -26.32
CA VAL A 415 29.81 2.54 -26.83
C VAL A 415 28.38 2.80 -27.29
N ASP A 416 27.74 1.83 -27.94
CA ASP A 416 26.38 2.00 -28.46
C ASP A 416 25.35 2.14 -27.33
N THR A 417 25.49 1.37 -26.25
CA THR A 417 24.61 1.48 -25.07
C THR A 417 24.73 2.86 -24.42
N ILE A 418 25.94 3.38 -24.24
CA ILE A 418 26.14 4.74 -23.70
C ILE A 418 25.54 5.79 -24.63
N ARG A 419 25.62 5.60 -25.95
CA ARG A 419 25.01 6.53 -26.92
C ARG A 419 23.49 6.57 -26.76
N GLU A 420 22.84 5.42 -26.66
CA GLU A 420 21.38 5.32 -26.44
C GLU A 420 20.95 5.95 -25.11
N GLU A 421 21.70 5.69 -24.03
CA GLU A 421 21.40 6.23 -22.70
C GLU A 421 21.62 7.75 -22.64
N MET A 422 22.68 8.26 -23.27
CA MET A 422 22.95 9.69 -23.36
C MET A 422 21.94 10.42 -24.25
N GLU A 423 21.41 9.79 -25.30
CA GLU A 423 20.37 10.38 -26.16
C GLU A 423 19.07 10.64 -25.38
N TYR A 424 18.75 9.80 -24.38
CA TYR A 424 17.62 10.05 -23.48
C TYR A 424 17.82 11.30 -22.59
N VAL A 425 19.05 11.56 -22.15
CA VAL A 425 19.38 12.70 -21.29
C VAL A 425 19.59 13.99 -22.10
N LEU A 426 20.22 13.85 -23.26
CA LEU A 426 20.57 14.93 -24.18
C LEU A 426 20.26 14.48 -25.61
N PRO A 427 19.06 14.81 -26.16
CA PRO A 427 18.68 14.42 -27.52
C PRO A 427 19.62 14.95 -28.62
N THR A 428 20.42 15.97 -28.30
CA THR A 428 21.43 16.56 -29.19
C THR A 428 22.81 15.89 -29.08
N TYR A 429 22.94 14.79 -28.32
CA TYR A 429 24.20 14.08 -28.08
C TYR A 429 24.93 13.62 -29.37
N PRO A 430 24.25 13.05 -30.40
CA PRO A 430 24.92 12.65 -31.63
C PRO A 430 25.57 13.83 -32.39
N GLN A 431 25.05 15.05 -32.24
CA GLN A 431 25.64 16.25 -32.83
C GLN A 431 26.98 16.59 -32.14
N TYR A 432 27.07 16.49 -30.82
CA TYR A 432 28.30 16.73 -30.07
C TYR A 432 29.39 15.70 -30.41
N GLU A 433 29.01 14.44 -30.67
CA GLU A 433 29.92 13.41 -31.17
C GLU A 433 30.46 13.77 -32.57
N LYS A 434 29.59 14.19 -33.49
CA LYS A 434 30.00 14.66 -34.84
C LYS A 434 30.90 15.90 -34.78
N MET A 435 30.75 16.75 -33.77
CA MET A 435 31.61 17.92 -33.53
C MET A 435 32.96 17.56 -32.90
N GLY A 436 33.18 16.30 -32.52
CA GLY A 436 34.44 15.83 -31.92
C GLY A 436 34.62 16.23 -30.47
N LEU A 437 33.52 16.53 -29.74
CA LEU A 437 33.57 16.87 -28.32
C LEU A 437 33.50 15.65 -27.41
N VAL A 438 33.12 14.49 -27.93
CA VAL A 438 33.05 13.24 -27.17
C VAL A 438 34.06 12.25 -27.72
N TYR A 439 34.87 11.67 -26.82
CA TYR A 439 35.80 10.60 -27.14
C TYR A 439 35.50 9.37 -26.30
N TYR A 440 35.57 8.20 -26.92
CA TYR A 440 35.39 6.92 -26.24
C TYR A 440 36.70 6.15 -26.19
N ILE A 441 37.01 5.63 -25.00
CA ILE A 441 38.03 4.64 -24.77
C ILE A 441 37.29 3.38 -24.36
N ASP A 442 37.10 2.48 -25.32
CA ASP A 442 36.48 1.19 -25.08
C ASP A 442 37.54 0.23 -24.54
N ALA A 443 37.40 -0.16 -23.27
CA ALA A 443 38.21 -1.19 -22.62
C ALA A 443 37.39 -2.45 -22.32
N TYR A 444 36.14 -2.51 -22.79
CA TYR A 444 35.21 -3.62 -22.58
C TYR A 444 35.18 -4.59 -23.77
N SER A 445 35.10 -4.05 -25.00
CA SER A 445 34.87 -4.83 -26.24
C SER A 445 36.14 -5.39 -26.89
#